data_AF-A0ABC8MAI1-F1
#
_entry.id   AF-A0ABC8MAI1-F1
#
_cell.length_a   1.000
_cell.length_b   1.000
_cell.length_c   1.000
_cell.angle_alpha   90.00
_cell.angle_beta   90.00
_cell.angle_gamma   90.00
#
_symmetry.space_group_name_H-M   'P 1'
#
loop_
_entity.id
_entity.type
_entity.pdbx_description
1 polymer ?
#
loop_
_entity_poly.entity_id
_entity_poly.type
_entity_poly.pdbx_seq_one_letter_code
_entity_poly.pdbx_strand_id
1 'polypeptide(L)'
;MLSRYESCDSSIAVTTSGQVLLVESDPWNRSWFRLYKKDPDIEDPDSSCHALVEVDSLGGESLLLDLGFTVSAADDTLEPDSIYFTRHY
;
A
#
# COMPACT_ATOMS: atom_id res chain seq x y z
N MET A 1 14.48 -18.05 20.68
CA MET A 1 15.25 -17.05 19.92
C MET A 1 15.40 -17.56 18.50
N LEU A 2 14.54 -17.13 17.59
CA LEU A 2 14.66 -17.36 16.15
C LEU A 2 14.77 -15.98 15.49
N SER A 3 15.64 -15.92 14.49
CA SER A 3 16.18 -14.74 13.83
C SER A 3 15.12 -13.67 13.49
N ARG A 4 15.44 -12.44 13.87
CA ARG A 4 14.84 -11.20 13.40
C ARG A 4 15.04 -11.11 11.88
N TYR A 5 14.22 -11.82 11.10
CA TYR A 5 14.04 -11.52 9.68
C TYR A 5 13.58 -10.06 9.64
N GLU A 6 14.26 -9.23 8.86
CA GLU A 6 13.79 -7.87 8.56
C GLU A 6 12.49 -8.02 7.76
N SER A 7 11.39 -8.24 8.46
CA SER A 7 10.07 -8.46 7.88
C SER A 7 9.59 -7.14 7.31
N CYS A 8 9.28 -7.11 6.01
CA CYS A 8 8.43 -6.07 5.47
C CYS A 8 7.09 -6.12 6.25
N ASP A 9 6.63 -4.99 6.76
CA ASP A 9 5.27 -4.87 7.27
C ASP A 9 4.36 -4.71 6.04
N SER A 10 3.51 -5.70 5.80
CA SER A 10 2.54 -5.70 4.71
C SER A 10 1.16 -5.33 5.27
N SER A 11 0.51 -4.35 4.65
CA SER A 11 -0.85 -3.90 4.97
C SER A 11 -1.72 -3.92 3.71
N ILE A 12 -3.04 -3.96 3.90
CA ILE A 12 -4.00 -3.91 2.81
C ILE A 12 -4.74 -2.58 2.91
N ALA A 13 -4.90 -1.91 1.76
CA ALA A 13 -5.65 -0.68 1.63
C ALA A 13 -6.75 -0.81 0.57
N VAL A 14 -7.85 -0.08 0.76
CA VAL A 14 -8.93 0.00 -0.21
C VAL A 14 -9.11 1.43 -0.70
N THR A 15 -9.17 1.63 -2.00
CA THR A 15 -9.37 2.95 -2.59
C THR A 15 -10.82 3.41 -2.47
N THR A 16 -11.10 4.71 -2.68
CA THR A 16 -12.50 5.18 -2.75
C THR A 16 -13.26 4.59 -3.95
N SER A 17 -12.55 4.18 -5.00
CA SER A 17 -13.10 3.43 -6.14
C SER A 17 -13.33 1.94 -5.87
N GLY A 18 -12.96 1.45 -4.67
CA GLY A 18 -13.10 0.06 -4.26
C GLY A 18 -11.99 -0.86 -4.75
N GLN A 19 -10.90 -0.31 -5.28
CA GLN A 19 -9.72 -1.09 -5.66
C GLN A 19 -8.94 -1.49 -4.41
N VAL A 20 -8.50 -2.75 -4.35
CA VAL A 20 -7.66 -3.25 -3.26
C VAL A 20 -6.19 -3.09 -3.63
N LEU A 21 -5.43 -2.51 -2.71
CA LEU A 21 -3.99 -2.30 -2.79
C LEU A 21 -3.29 -3.07 -1.68
N LEU A 22 -2.16 -3.71 -2.01
CA LEU A 22 -1.19 -4.19 -1.05
C LEU A 22 -0.15 -3.10 -0.84
N VAL A 23 0.16 -2.82 0.42
CA VAL A 23 1.14 -1.81 0.82
C VAL A 23 2.25 -2.50 1.59
N GLU A 24 3.48 -2.39 1.12
CA GLU A 24 4.64 -2.99 1.79
C GLU A 24 5.61 -1.90 2.23
N SER A 25 5.99 -1.92 3.51
CA SER A 25 7.06 -1.06 4.01
C SER A 25 8.43 -1.63 3.64
N ASP A 26 9.39 -0.78 3.31
CA ASP A 26 10.77 -1.22 3.11
C ASP A 26 11.41 -1.67 4.45
N PRO A 27 12.07 -2.84 4.47
CA PRO A 27 12.61 -3.41 5.70
C PRO A 27 13.77 -2.60 6.28
N TRP A 28 14.52 -1.89 5.43
CA TRP A 28 15.63 -1.01 5.84
C TRP A 28 15.18 0.44 6.06
N ASN A 29 14.13 0.87 5.36
CA ASN A 29 13.58 2.21 5.47
C ASN A 29 12.05 2.19 5.69
N ARG A 30 11.64 2.17 6.95
CA ARG A 30 10.21 2.20 7.35
C ARG A 30 9.43 3.46 6.91
N SER A 31 10.09 4.45 6.31
CA SER A 31 9.44 5.61 5.70
C SER A 31 9.18 5.45 4.19
N TRP A 32 9.65 4.34 3.60
CA TRP A 32 9.40 4.00 2.20
C TRP A 32 8.38 2.88 2.11
N PHE A 33 7.43 3.07 1.19
CA PHE A 33 6.36 2.13 0.95
C PHE A 33 6.28 1.83 -0.53
N ARG A 34 5.92 0.60 -0.87
CA ARG A 34 5.56 0.18 -2.22
C ARG A 34 4.10 -0.20 -2.24
N LEU A 35 3.41 0.24 -3.28
CA LEU A 35 1.99 0.01 -3.48
C LEU A 35 1.84 -0.97 -4.63
N TYR A 36 1.01 -1.98 -4.45
CA TYR A 36 0.74 -2.98 -5.47
C TYR A 36 -0.75 -3.14 -5.67
N LYS A 37 -1.18 -3.29 -6.92
CA LYS A 37 -2.56 -3.70 -7.27
C LYS A 37 -2.55 -5.10 -7.86
N LYS A 38 -3.69 -5.77 -7.80
CA LYS A 38 -3.88 -7.02 -8.56
C LYS A 38 -3.70 -6.76 -10.06
N ASP A 39 -2.90 -7.60 -10.70
CA ASP A 39 -2.79 -7.62 -12.16
C ASP A 39 -4.12 -8.13 -12.76
N PRO A 40 -4.84 -7.32 -13.56
CA PRO A 40 -6.07 -7.77 -14.19
C PRO A 40 -5.85 -8.84 -15.27
N ASP A 41 -4.63 -8.96 -15.81
CA ASP A 41 -4.30 -9.92 -16.88
C ASP A 41 -3.98 -11.32 -16.34
N ILE A 42 -3.87 -11.49 -15.01
CA ILE A 42 -3.60 -12.79 -14.38
C ILE A 42 -4.90 -13.41 -13.88
N GLU A 43 -5.35 -14.44 -14.60
CA GLU A 43 -6.57 -15.21 -14.28
C GLU A 43 -6.39 -16.10 -13.04
N ASP A 44 -5.18 -16.63 -12.81
CA ASP A 44 -4.85 -17.47 -11.65
C ASP A 44 -3.74 -16.83 -10.79
N PRO A 45 -4.12 -16.13 -9.71
CA PRO A 45 -3.16 -15.45 -8.82
C PRO A 45 -2.28 -16.40 -8.01
N ASP A 46 -2.66 -17.68 -7.85
CA ASP A 46 -1.86 -18.68 -7.13
C ASP A 46 -0.77 -19.31 -8.03
N SER A 47 -0.88 -19.14 -9.35
CA SER A 47 0.03 -19.75 -10.33
C SER A 47 1.30 -18.92 -10.59
N SER A 48 1.31 -17.64 -10.23
CA SER A 48 2.40 -16.74 -10.59
C SER A 48 2.83 -15.84 -9.43
N CYS A 49 4.14 -15.80 -9.17
CA CYS A 49 4.77 -14.88 -8.23
C CYS A 49 4.64 -13.39 -8.65
N HIS A 50 3.94 -13.10 -9.75
CA HIS A 50 3.81 -11.79 -10.39
C HIS A 50 2.34 -11.32 -10.51
N ALA A 51 1.42 -11.87 -9.71
CA ALA A 51 0.00 -11.47 -9.70
C ALA A 51 -0.27 -10.02 -9.26
N LEU A 52 0.76 -9.26 -8.93
CA LEU A 52 0.71 -7.92 -8.40
C LEU A 52 1.58 -6.97 -9.23
N VAL A 53 1.03 -5.80 -9.55
CA VAL A 53 1.70 -4.73 -10.32
C VAL A 53 1.95 -3.55 -9.38
N GLU A 54 3.20 -3.10 -9.31
CA GLU A 54 3.59 -1.91 -8.56
C GLU A 54 2.94 -0.66 -9.18
N VAL A 55 2.47 0.25 -8.33
CA VAL A 55 1.87 1.52 -8.74
C VAL A 55 2.55 2.69 -8.03
N ASP A 56 2.83 3.74 -8.80
CA ASP A 56 3.55 4.93 -8.30
C ASP A 56 2.61 6.05 -7.82
N SER A 57 1.29 5.91 -7.98
CA SER A 57 0.31 6.93 -7.63
C SER A 57 -1.01 6.30 -7.18
N LEU A 58 -1.68 6.98 -6.24
CA LEU A 58 -3.01 6.68 -5.73
C LEU A 58 -4.11 7.39 -6.55
N GLY A 59 -3.77 8.03 -7.67
CA GLY A 59 -4.72 8.74 -8.52
C GLY A 59 -5.22 10.04 -7.90
N GLY A 60 -4.39 10.73 -7.11
CA GLY A 60 -4.77 11.97 -6.41
C GLY A 60 -5.54 11.73 -5.11
N GLU A 61 -5.61 10.47 -4.65
CA GLU A 61 -6.08 10.13 -3.31
C GLU A 61 -4.92 10.10 -2.31
N SER A 62 -5.24 10.10 -1.02
CA SER A 62 -4.26 9.93 0.06
C SER A 62 -4.58 8.68 0.86
N LEU A 63 -3.56 7.90 1.24
CA LEU A 63 -3.73 6.67 2.01
C LEU A 63 -3.61 6.93 3.51
N LEU A 64 -4.62 6.50 4.28
CA LEU A 64 -4.53 6.38 5.73
C LEU A 64 -4.12 4.94 6.07
N LEU A 65 -2.82 4.68 6.20
CA LEU A 65 -2.28 3.33 6.32
C LEU A 65 -2.80 2.59 7.57
N ASP A 66 -2.95 3.30 8.69
CA ASP A 66 -3.45 2.72 9.94
C ASP A 66 -4.91 2.25 9.82
N LEU A 67 -5.67 2.88 8.93
CA LEU A 67 -7.08 2.58 8.72
C LEU A 67 -7.33 1.66 7.53
N GLY A 68 -6.33 1.48 6.66
CA GLY A 68 -6.42 0.59 5.49
C GLY A 68 -7.37 1.11 4.40
N PHE A 69 -7.56 2.41 4.26
CA PHE A 69 -8.33 2.97 3.15
C PHE A 69 -7.77 4.31 2.66
N THR A 70 -8.06 4.63 1.39
CA THR A 70 -7.76 5.95 0.85
C THR A 70 -8.92 6.91 1.04
N VAL A 71 -8.57 8.19 1.02
CA VAL A 71 -9.50 9.31 1.09
C VAL A 71 -9.17 10.27 -0.05
N SER A 72 -10.18 10.97 -0.54
CA SER A 72 -9.98 11.98 -1.58
C SER A 72 -9.14 13.14 -1.04
N ALA A 73 -8.07 13.50 -1.74
CA ALA A 73 -7.24 14.68 -1.42
C ALA A 73 -7.83 15.99 -1.98
N ALA A 74 -9.05 15.95 -2.53
CA ALA A 74 -9.65 17.08 -3.26
C ALA A 74 -9.98 18.30 -2.41
N ASP A 75 -10.12 18.14 -1.09
CA ASP A 75 -10.53 19.21 -0.16
C ASP A 75 -9.32 19.94 0.49
N ASP A 76 -8.14 19.93 -0.15
CA ASP A 76 -6.88 20.59 0.31
C ASP A 76 -6.43 20.22 1.73
N THR A 77 -7.07 19.25 2.36
CA THR A 77 -6.82 18.86 3.76
C THR A 77 -5.70 17.82 3.85
N LEU A 78 -5.49 17.06 2.77
CA LEU A 78 -4.47 16.04 2.64
C LEU A 78 -3.71 16.26 1.33
N GLU A 79 -2.44 15.90 1.34
CA GLU A 79 -1.59 15.96 0.16
C GLU A 79 -1.91 14.76 -0.75
N PRO A 80 -2.16 14.98 -2.04
CA PRO A 80 -2.42 13.88 -2.98
C PRO A 80 -1.21 12.95 -3.07
N ASP A 81 -1.47 11.67 -3.35
CA ASP A 81 -0.44 10.62 -3.51
C ASP A 81 0.47 10.46 -2.28
N SER A 82 -0.04 10.81 -1.09
CA SER A 82 0.68 10.71 0.18
C SER A 82 0.12 9.62 1.09
N ILE A 83 0.98 9.07 1.95
CA ILE A 83 0.65 8.03 2.92
C ILE A 83 0.80 8.60 4.34
N TYR A 84 -0.30 8.57 5.09
CA TYR A 84 -0.36 9.00 6.49
C TYR A 84 -0.43 7.77 7.40
N PHE A 85 0.43 7.73 8.42
CA PHE A 85 0.51 6.64 9.36
C PHE A 85 0.97 7.12 10.74
N THR A 86 0.59 6.40 11.77
CA THR A 86 1.03 6.65 13.14
C THR A 86 2.27 5.83 13.43
N ARG A 87 3.30 6.49 13.94
CA ARG A 87 4.50 5.81 14.42
C ARG A 87 4.38 5.55 15.91
N HIS A 88 4.11 4.30 16.29
CA HIS A 88 4.22 3.90 17.68
C HIS A 88 5.70 3.76 18.06
N TYR A 89 6.14 4.51 19.08
CA TYR A 89 7.49 4.47 19.66
C TYR A 89 7.53 3.60 20.91
#